data_AF-U9UJL3-F1
#
_entry.id   AF-U9UJL3-F1
#
_cell.length_a   1.000
_cell.length_b   1.000
_cell.length_c   1.000
_cell.angle_alpha   90.00
_cell.angle_beta   90.00
_cell.angle_gamma   90.00
#
_symmetry.space_group_name_H-M   'P 1'
#
loop_
_entity.id
_entity.type
_entity.pdbx_description
1 polymer ?
#
loop_
_entity_poly.entity_id
_entity_poly.type
_entity_poly.pdbx_seq_one_letter_code
_entity_poly.pdbx_strand_id
1 'polypeptide(L)'
;MCYAIIQLKADLCISTDQKSKKNGNRLKKILLSDEKWSLLDQLIDILMPFEKATCEFSGNIYVTLSQTIPTIIKARIFDLTSEVP
;
A
#
# COMPACT_ATOMS: atom_id res chain seq x y z
N MET A 1 5.34 -3.65 7.79
CA MET A 1 6.63 -2.91 7.92
C MET A 1 7.78 -3.70 7.28
N CYS A 2 8.64 -3.07 6.47
CA CYS A 2 9.78 -3.75 5.84
C CYS A 2 10.92 -4.04 6.82
N TYR A 3 11.11 -5.32 7.16
CA TYR A 3 12.16 -5.80 8.08
C TYR A 3 13.57 -5.27 7.74
N ALA A 4 13.94 -5.23 6.45
CA ALA A 4 15.23 -4.73 6.00
C ALA A 4 15.51 -3.27 6.40
N ILE A 5 14.48 -2.41 6.42
CA ILE A 5 14.62 -0.99 6.80
C ILE A 5 14.83 -0.86 8.33
N ILE A 6 14.20 -1.74 9.11
CA ILE A 6 14.38 -1.79 10.57
C ILE A 6 15.80 -2.19 10.92
N GLN A 7 16.31 -3.25 10.29
CA GLN A 7 17.69 -3.72 10.49
C GLN A 7 18.70 -2.63 10.12
N LEU A 8 18.54 -2.01 8.94
CA LEU A 8 19.41 -0.91 8.52
C LEU A 8 19.44 0.23 9.55
N LYS A 9 18.29 0.58 10.14
CA LYS A 9 18.24 1.59 11.19
C LYS A 9 18.99 1.16 12.45
N ALA A 10 18.82 -0.09 12.87
CA ALA A 10 19.53 -0.63 14.04
C ALA A 10 21.05 -0.56 13.82
N ASP A 11 21.52 -1.02 12.66
CA ASP A 11 22.94 -1.04 12.30
C ASP A 11 23.55 0.37 12.23
N LEU A 12 22.82 1.33 11.64
CA LEU A 12 23.28 2.72 11.57
C LEU A 12 23.30 3.40 12.94
N CYS A 13 22.43 3.00 13.87
CA CYS A 13 22.40 3.53 15.24
C CYS A 13 23.56 3.02 16.10
N ILE A 14 23.99 1.77 15.91
CA ILE A 14 25.11 1.18 16.67
C ILE A 14 26.49 1.50 16.06
N SER A 15 26.53 2.01 14.83
CA SER A 15 27.78 2.39 14.17
C SER A 15 28.54 3.48 14.94
N THR A 16 29.86 3.30 15.06
CA THR A 16 30.78 4.28 15.65
C THR A 16 31.16 5.39 14.67
N ASP A 17 30.98 5.16 13.36
CA ASP A 17 31.26 6.13 12.31
C ASP A 17 30.26 7.29 12.34
N GLN A 18 30.79 8.51 12.38
CA GLN A 18 29.99 9.74 12.48
C GLN A 18 29.09 9.94 11.25
N LYS A 19 29.52 9.49 10.06
CA LYS A 19 28.71 9.56 8.84
C LYS A 19 27.52 8.60 8.92
N SER A 20 27.73 7.39 9.42
CA SER A 20 26.69 6.39 9.67
C SER A 20 25.67 6.87 10.70
N LYS A 21 26.12 7.49 11.82
CA LYS A 21 25.21 8.13 12.79
C LYS A 21 24.37 9.24 12.17
N LYS A 22 24.98 10.10 11.33
CA LYS A 22 24.25 11.15 10.59
C LYS A 22 23.19 10.54 9.67
N ASN A 23 23.50 9.44 8.99
CA ASN A 23 22.55 8.73 8.14
C ASN A 23 21.43 8.06 8.94
N GLY A 24 21.73 7.44 10.09
CA GLY A 24 20.71 6.90 11.00
C GLY A 24 19.73 7.98 11.48
N ASN A 25 20.23 9.16 11.82
CA ASN A 25 19.37 10.30 12.19
C ASN A 25 18.50 10.81 11.03
N ARG A 26 19.02 10.80 9.79
CA ARG A 26 18.22 11.13 8.60
C ARG A 26 17.14 10.08 8.35
N LEU A 27 17.50 8.79 8.45
CA LEU A 27 16.58 7.67 8.29
C LEU A 27 15.45 7.74 9.33
N LYS A 28 15.77 8.04 10.60
CA LYS A 28 14.77 8.22 11.67
C LYS A 28 13.75 9.32 11.35
N LYS A 29 14.13 10.38 10.64
CA LYS A 29 13.21 11.48 10.27
C LYS A 29 12.23 11.10 9.15
N ILE A 30 12.62 10.18 8.27
CA ILE A 30 11.81 9.76 7.12
C ILE A 30 11.06 8.44 7.38
N LEU A 31 11.48 7.66 8.38
CA LEU A 31 10.85 6.40 8.71
C LEU A 31 9.41 6.63 9.16
N LEU A 32 8.47 5.99 8.48
CA LEU A 32 7.07 5.96 8.89
C LEU A 32 6.92 5.14 10.18
N SER A 33 5.95 5.52 11.01
CA SER A 33 5.56 4.71 12.17
C SER A 33 4.83 3.45 11.73
N ASP A 34 4.72 2.46 12.63
CA ASP A 34 3.99 1.22 12.36
C ASP A 34 2.54 1.49 11.91
N GLU A 35 1.88 2.47 12.52
CA GLU A 35 0.50 2.84 12.17
C GLU A 35 0.42 3.42 10.75
N LYS A 36 1.40 4.24 10.36
CA LYS A 36 1.46 4.81 9.00
C LYS A 36 1.76 3.73 7.95
N TRP A 37 2.56 2.73 8.28
CA TRP A 37 2.77 1.58 7.40
C TRP A 37 1.50 0.74 7.27
N SER A 38 0.83 0.45 8.38
CA SER A 38 -0.46 -0.27 8.38
C SER A 38 -1.53 0.47 7.57
N LEU A 39 -1.57 1.81 7.65
CA LEU A 39 -2.46 2.63 6.83
C LEU A 39 -2.15 2.47 5.33
N LEU A 40 -0.87 2.42 4.94
CA LEU A 40 -0.49 2.21 3.54
C LEU A 40 -0.89 0.82 3.05
N ASP A 41 -0.72 -0.21 3.88
CA ASP A 41 -1.15 -1.58 3.55
C ASP A 41 -2.68 -1.63 3.32
N GLN A 42 -3.47 -1.02 4.21
CA GLN A 42 -4.92 -0.89 4.03
C GLN A 42 -5.30 -0.09 2.78
N LEU A 43 -4.56 0.97 2.48
CA LEU A 43 -4.80 1.78 1.28
C LEU A 43 -4.52 0.97 0.01
N ILE A 44 -3.48 0.13 0.01
CA ILE A 44 -3.20 -0.78 -1.11
C ILE A 44 -4.37 -1.73 -1.31
N ASP A 45 -4.90 -2.32 -0.24
CA ASP A 45 -6.05 -3.22 -0.32
C ASP A 45 -7.29 -2.54 -0.93
N ILE A 46 -7.54 -1.28 -0.56
CA ILE A 46 -8.64 -0.48 -1.12
C ILE A 46 -8.41 -0.16 -2.60
N LEU A 47 -7.16 0.12 -3.00
CA LEU A 47 -6.83 0.56 -4.37
C LEU A 47 -6.61 -0.60 -5.34
N MET A 48 -6.23 -1.79 -4.85
CA MET A 48 -5.91 -2.96 -5.67
C MET A 48 -7.04 -3.37 -6.63
N PRO A 49 -8.33 -3.35 -6.25
CA PRO A 49 -9.41 -3.64 -7.19
C PRO A 49 -9.51 -2.64 -8.34
N PHE A 50 -9.18 -1.36 -8.10
CA PHE A 50 -9.17 -0.33 -9.14
C PHE A 50 -8.02 -0.53 -10.11
N GLU A 51 -6.82 -0.85 -9.60
CA GLU A 51 -5.66 -1.18 -10.43
C GLU A 51 -5.96 -2.38 -11.33
N LYS A 52 -6.57 -3.44 -10.76
CA LYS A 52 -6.95 -4.62 -11.52
C LYS A 52 -7.96 -4.29 -12.61
N ALA A 53 -8.96 -3.46 -12.29
CA ALA A 53 -9.96 -3.02 -13.27
C ALA A 53 -9.35 -2.19 -14.39
N THR A 54 -8.49 -1.22 -14.06
CA THR A 54 -7.83 -0.39 -15.07
C THR A 54 -6.86 -1.19 -15.92
N CYS A 55 -6.17 -2.18 -15.35
CA CYS A 55 -5.33 -3.13 -16.09
C CYS A 55 -6.17 -3.98 -17.05
N GLU A 56 -7.25 -4.60 -16.56
CA GLU A 56 -8.15 -5.47 -17.35
C GLU A 56 -8.80 -4.73 -18.53
N PHE A 57 -9.19 -3.46 -18.33
CA PHE A 57 -9.81 -2.64 -19.37
C PHE A 57 -8.81 -1.84 -20.20
N SER A 58 -7.52 -1.86 -19.87
CA SER A 58 -6.50 -1.12 -20.61
C SER A 58 -6.44 -1.60 -22.07
N GLY A 59 -6.39 -0.65 -23.00
CA GLY A 59 -6.33 -0.93 -24.45
C GLY A 59 -7.68 -1.22 -25.12
N ASN A 60 -8.77 -1.36 -24.36
CA ASN A 60 -10.11 -1.50 -24.96
C ASN A 60 -10.72 -0.12 -25.26
N ILE A 61 -11.13 0.10 -26.51
CA ILE A 61 -11.80 1.36 -26.93
C ILE A 61 -13.25 1.41 -26.41
N TYR A 62 -13.87 0.24 -26.28
CA TYR A 62 -15.24 0.08 -25.78
C TYR A 62 -15.26 -1.04 -24.75
N VAL A 63 -15.73 -0.74 -23.54
CA VAL A 63 -15.95 -1.74 -22.49
C VAL A 63 -17.44 -2.01 -22.41
N THR A 64 -17.84 -3.28 -22.46
CA THR A 64 -19.26 -3.65 -22.39
C THR A 64 -19.79 -3.59 -20.96
N LEU A 65 -21.08 -3.26 -20.80
CA LEU A 65 -21.73 -3.20 -19.49
C LEU A 65 -21.67 -4.53 -18.74
N SER A 66 -21.75 -5.65 -19.47
CA SER A 66 -21.60 -7.01 -18.92
C SER A 66 -20.22 -7.28 -18.31
N GLN A 67 -19.17 -6.58 -18.78
CA GLN A 67 -17.81 -6.71 -18.24
C GLN A 67 -17.56 -5.71 -17.10
N THR A 68 -18.09 -4.49 -17.18
CA THR A 68 -17.89 -3.48 -16.12
C THR A 68 -18.62 -3.79 -14.83
N ILE A 69 -19.85 -4.34 -14.90
CA ILE A 69 -20.68 -4.60 -13.72
C ILE A 69 -19.96 -5.52 -12.70
N PRO A 70 -19.44 -6.71 -13.08
CA PRO A 70 -18.76 -7.60 -12.13
C PRO A 70 -17.47 -6.98 -11.56
N THR A 71 -16.72 -6.24 -12.37
CA THR A 71 -15.42 -5.66 -11.97
C THR A 71 -15.60 -4.45 -11.05
N ILE A 72 -16.57 -3.58 -11.34
CA ILE A 72 -16.93 -2.45 -10.47
C ILE A 72 -17.58 -2.93 -9.17
N ILE A 73 -18.47 -3.93 -9.22
CA ILE A 73 -19.09 -4.51 -8.03
C ILE A 73 -18.03 -5.15 -7.12
N LYS A 74 -17.07 -5.90 -7.67
CA LYS A 74 -15.93 -6.43 -6.91
C LYS A 74 -15.02 -5.34 -6.35
N ALA A 75 -14.89 -4.20 -7.03
CA ALA A 75 -14.07 -3.07 -6.58
C ALA A 75 -14.78 -2.10 -5.62
N ARG A 76 -16.12 -2.11 -5.57
CA ARG A 76 -16.94 -1.18 -4.78
C ARG A 76 -17.69 -1.83 -3.62
N ILE A 77 -17.81 -3.15 -3.55
CA ILE A 77 -18.59 -3.83 -2.50
C ILE A 77 -17.65 -4.61 -1.57
N PHE A 78 -16.92 -3.85 -0.76
CA PHE A 78 -16.89 -4.14 0.67
C PHE A 78 -18.15 -3.42 1.22
N ASP A 79 -19.07 -4.14 1.87
CA ASP A 79 -20.18 -3.60 2.68
C ASP A 79 -21.49 -3.05 2.05
N LEU A 80 -22.04 -3.66 0.98
CA LEU A 80 -23.48 -3.51 0.66
C LEU A 80 -24.29 -4.80 0.79
N THR A 81 -23.67 -5.89 1.27
CA THR A 81 -24.36 -7.16 1.56
C THR A 81 -24.20 -7.63 3.00
N SER A 82 -23.46 -6.91 3.84
CA SER A 82 -23.53 -7.05 5.29
C SER A 82 -24.71 -6.24 5.82
N GLU A 83 -25.75 -6.97 6.21
CA GLU A 83 -26.98 -6.54 6.88
C GLU A 83 -28.12 -6.07 5.98
N VAL A 84 -28.90 -7.04 5.51
CA VAL A 84 -30.35 -6.97 5.64
C VAL A 84 -30.72 -8.00 6.71
N PRO A 85 -31.47 -7.64 7.78
CA PRO A 85 -31.91 -8.59 8.79
C PRO A 85 -32.86 -9.66 8.23
#